data_AF-A0A2G2YUG6-F1
#
_entry.id   AF-A0A2G2YUG6-F1
#
_cell.length_a   1.000
_cell.length_b   1.000
_cell.length_c   1.000
_cell.angle_alpha   90.00
_cell.angle_beta   90.00
_cell.angle_gamma   90.00
#
_symmetry.space_group_name_H-M   'P 1'
#
loop_
_entity.id
_entity.type
_entity.pdbx_description
1 polymer ?
#
loop_
_entity_poly.entity_id
_entity_poly.type
_entity_poly.pdbx_seq_one_letter_code
_entity_poly.pdbx_strand_id
1 'polypeptide(L)'
;MKNLIRAYLQEAKWYHEKKIPTMEQYMKNGISTYFLVSIGKVATKDAFDWIATEPSIVVAASLIGRLFNDLKSYEEEQKRGDVASAVECYMNEYSVTKEEAYLK
;
A
#
# COMPACT_ATOMS: atom_id res chain seq x y z
N MET A 1 -14.27 2.79 -6.36
CA MET A 1 -14.67 2.60 -4.94
C MET A 1 -14.69 1.14 -4.47
N LYS A 2 -15.27 0.17 -5.19
CA LYS A 2 -15.32 -1.25 -4.73
C LYS A 2 -13.93 -1.84 -4.41
N ASN A 3 -12.91 -1.53 -5.21
CA ASN A 3 -11.55 -2.05 -5.00
C ASN A 3 -10.89 -1.46 -3.75
N LEU A 4 -11.07 -0.16 -3.47
CA LEU A 4 -10.58 0.48 -2.24
C LEU A 4 -11.16 -0.16 -0.98
N ILE A 5 -12.48 -0.38 -0.95
CA ILE A 5 -13.14 -0.99 0.20
C ILE A 5 -12.62 -2.41 0.42
N ARG A 6 -12.41 -3.17 -0.66
CA ARG A 6 -11.82 -4.51 -0.57
C ARG A 6 -10.37 -4.47 -0.06
N ALA A 7 -9.59 -3.48 -0.50
CA ALA A 7 -8.21 -3.34 -0.09
C ALA A 7 -8.07 -2.98 1.40
N TYR A 8 -8.88 -2.04 1.90
CA TYR A 8 -8.94 -1.75 3.34
C TYR A 8 -9.48 -2.92 4.15
N LEU A 9 -10.48 -3.64 3.63
CA LEU A 9 -10.96 -4.86 4.29
C LEU A 9 -9.85 -5.92 4.36
N GLN A 10 -9.00 -6.03 3.34
CA GLN A 10 -7.88 -6.97 3.33
C GLN A 10 -6.80 -6.58 4.35
N GLU A 11 -6.49 -5.28 4.47
CA GLU A 11 -5.60 -4.76 5.54
C GLU A 11 -6.19 -5.03 6.93
N ALA A 12 -7.48 -4.79 7.13
CA ALA A 12 -8.15 -5.08 8.40
C ALA A 12 -8.12 -6.58 8.76
N LYS A 13 -8.21 -7.47 7.76
CA LYS A 13 -8.02 -8.92 7.98
C LYS A 13 -6.60 -9.26 8.40
N TRP A 14 -5.59 -8.74 7.70
CA TRP A 14 -4.19 -8.95 8.07
C TRP A 14 -3.90 -8.46 9.49
N TYR A 15 -4.45 -7.30 9.85
CA TYR A 15 -4.38 -6.76 11.19
C TYR A 15 -4.97 -7.71 12.23
N HIS A 16 -6.23 -8.13 12.03
CA HIS A 16 -6.93 -8.98 12.99
C HIS A 16 -6.32 -10.38 13.14
N GLU A 17 -5.86 -10.95 12.03
CA GLU A 17 -5.20 -12.27 11.99
C GLU A 17 -3.73 -12.21 12.45
N LYS A 18 -3.18 -11.01 12.72
CA LYS A 18 -1.74 -10.77 12.99
C LYS A 18 -0.85 -11.36 11.89
N LYS A 19 -1.32 -11.30 10.65
CA LYS A 19 -0.65 -11.84 9.48
C LYS A 19 0.19 -10.75 8.83
N ILE A 20 1.47 -11.03 8.63
CA ILE A 20 2.36 -10.22 7.79
C ILE A 20 2.30 -10.79 6.37
N PRO A 21 1.80 -10.06 5.37
CA PRO A 21 1.79 -10.51 3.99
C PRO A 21 3.19 -10.45 3.37
N THR A 22 3.34 -11.10 2.20
CA THR A 22 4.53 -10.87 1.35
C THR A 22 4.49 -9.47 0.73
N MET A 23 5.65 -8.97 0.31
CA MET A 23 5.80 -7.72 -0.42
C MET A 23 4.93 -7.67 -1.67
N GLU A 24 4.87 -8.76 -2.45
CA GLU A 24 4.01 -8.81 -3.64
C GLU A 24 2.53 -8.65 -3.27
N GLN A 25 2.07 -9.37 -2.24
CA GLN A 25 0.69 -9.29 -1.76
C GLN A 25 0.36 -7.90 -1.21
N TYR A 26 1.26 -7.32 -0.42
CA TYR A 26 1.12 -5.99 0.16
C TYR A 26 1.06 -4.92 -0.94
N MET A 27 2.04 -4.90 -1.86
CA MET A 27 2.11 -3.94 -2.96
C MET A 27 0.88 -3.99 -3.85
N LYS A 28 0.42 -5.20 -4.21
CA LYS A 28 -0.79 -5.37 -5.02
C LYS A 28 -2.03 -4.78 -4.34
N ASN A 29 -2.14 -4.93 -3.02
CA ASN A 29 -3.23 -4.33 -2.25
C ASN A 29 -3.08 -2.79 -2.16
N GLY A 30 -1.85 -2.32 -1.92
CA GLY A 30 -1.52 -0.91 -1.75
C GLY A 30 -1.78 -0.03 -2.99
N ILE A 31 -1.72 -0.59 -4.19
CA ILE A 31 -2.12 0.12 -5.43
C ILE A 31 -3.56 0.63 -5.30
N SER A 32 -4.47 -0.22 -4.81
CA SER A 32 -5.89 0.13 -4.70
C SER A 32 -6.18 1.18 -3.63
N THR A 33 -5.36 1.26 -2.57
CA THR A 33 -5.55 2.24 -1.47
C THR A 33 -4.99 3.61 -1.79
N TYR A 34 -3.82 3.69 -2.43
CA TYR A 34 -3.19 4.97 -2.76
C TYR A 34 -3.82 5.67 -3.98
N PHE A 35 -4.29 4.87 -4.93
CA PHE A 35 -4.85 5.34 -6.21
C PHE A 35 -6.06 6.27 -6.05
N LEU A 36 -7.01 5.95 -5.18
CA LEU A 36 -8.26 6.72 -5.07
C LEU A 36 -8.13 8.00 -4.23
N VAL A 37 -7.06 8.12 -3.44
CA VAL A 37 -6.78 9.32 -2.64
C VAL A 37 -6.23 10.45 -3.52
N SER A 38 -5.62 10.13 -4.66
CA SER A 38 -4.84 11.07 -5.50
C SER A 38 -5.62 11.70 -6.67
N ILE A 39 -6.83 11.25 -7.01
CA ILE A 39 -7.59 11.70 -8.21
C ILE A 39 -8.21 13.10 -8.03
N GLY A 40 -8.37 13.60 -6.80
CA GLY A 40 -8.72 14.99 -6.52
C GLY A 40 -9.91 15.55 -7.33
N LYS A 41 -9.78 16.80 -7.80
CA LYS A 41 -10.85 17.55 -8.50
C LYS A 41 -11.07 17.14 -9.97
N VAL A 42 -10.30 16.19 -10.50
CA VAL A 42 -10.39 15.73 -11.92
C VAL A 42 -11.17 14.40 -12.00
N ALA A 43 -12.01 14.12 -11.00
CA ALA A 43 -12.82 12.92 -10.88
C ALA A 43 -13.96 12.85 -11.94
N THR A 44 -13.58 12.70 -13.22
CA THR A 44 -14.50 12.45 -14.34
C THR A 44 -14.66 10.94 -14.55
N LYS A 45 -15.79 10.54 -15.14
CA LYS A 45 -16.04 9.13 -15.50
C LYS A 45 -14.93 8.58 -16.39
N ASP A 46 -14.52 9.33 -17.42
CA ASP A 46 -13.48 8.89 -18.36
C ASP A 46 -12.12 8.70 -17.68
N ALA A 47 -11.77 9.54 -16.70
CA ALA A 47 -10.58 9.34 -15.89
C ALA A 47 -10.69 8.05 -15.07
N PHE A 48 -11.84 7.79 -14.43
CA PHE A 48 -12.04 6.54 -13.71
C PHE A 48 -11.98 5.30 -14.61
N ASP A 49 -12.60 5.35 -15.79
CA ASP A 49 -12.61 4.25 -16.74
C ASP A 49 -11.21 4.00 -17.31
N TRP A 50 -10.46 5.06 -17.66
CA TRP A 50 -9.07 4.93 -18.11
C TRP A 50 -8.20 4.32 -17.01
N ILE A 51 -8.35 4.77 -15.76
CA ILE A 51 -7.47 4.27 -14.71
C ILE A 51 -7.88 2.86 -14.24
N ALA A 52 -9.15 2.48 -14.38
CA ALA A 52 -9.58 1.09 -14.16
C ALA A 52 -8.90 0.09 -15.10
N THR A 53 -8.25 0.56 -16.18
CA THR A 53 -7.39 -0.28 -17.05
C THR A 53 -5.99 -0.53 -16.48
N GLU A 54 -5.67 0.04 -15.31
CA GLU A 54 -4.37 -0.04 -14.63
C GLU A 54 -3.18 0.36 -15.53
N PRO A 55 -3.16 1.58 -16.11
CA PRO A 55 -2.02 2.04 -16.90
C PRO A 55 -0.73 1.96 -16.08
N SER A 56 0.38 1.51 -16.69
CA SER A 56 1.65 1.30 -15.99
C SER A 56 2.14 2.53 -15.22
N ILE A 57 1.89 3.73 -15.75
CA ILE A 57 2.23 5.00 -15.08
C ILE A 57 1.45 5.18 -13.77
N VAL A 58 0.17 4.83 -13.74
CA VAL A 58 -0.66 4.92 -12.53
C VAL A 58 -0.19 3.89 -11.52
N VAL A 59 0.06 2.66 -11.95
CA VAL A 59 0.53 1.58 -11.08
C VAL A 59 1.87 1.98 -10.44
N ALA A 60 2.83 2.45 -11.23
CA ALA A 60 4.13 2.90 -10.73
C ALA A 60 4.00 4.08 -9.75
N ALA A 61 3.22 5.11 -10.10
CA ALA A 61 2.99 6.26 -9.21
C ALA A 61 2.33 5.86 -7.89
N SER A 62 1.39 4.92 -7.93
CA SER A 62 0.70 4.41 -6.73
C SER A 62 1.64 3.64 -5.82
N LEU A 63 2.51 2.81 -6.39
CA LEU A 63 3.52 2.06 -5.63
C LEU A 63 4.54 3.01 -4.98
N ILE A 64 5.09 3.96 -5.73
CA ILE A 64 6.02 4.96 -5.20
C ILE A 64 5.37 5.73 -4.04
N GLY A 65 4.14 6.18 -4.24
CA GLY A 65 3.40 6.93 -3.23
C GLY A 65 3.10 6.11 -1.97
N ARG A 66 2.72 4.84 -2.12
CA ARG A 66 2.48 3.91 -1.00
C ARG A 66 3.76 3.68 -0.20
N LEU A 67 4.86 3.30 -0.86
CA LEU A 67 6.15 3.05 -0.22
C LEU A 67 6.68 4.29 0.49
N PHE A 68 6.59 5.46 -0.16
CA PHE A 68 7.02 6.70 0.46
C PHE A 68 6.16 7.08 1.67
N ASN A 69 4.85 6.80 1.62
CA ASN A 69 3.99 7.02 2.77
C ASN A 69 4.40 6.13 3.94
N ASP A 70 4.58 4.82 3.70
CA ASP A 70 4.99 3.84 4.72
C ASP A 70 6.32 4.23 5.38
N LEU A 71 7.34 4.57 4.59
CA LEU A 71 8.64 5.00 5.11
C LEU A 71 8.52 6.23 6.01
N LYS A 72 7.62 7.16 5.67
CA LYS A 72 7.42 8.40 6.42
C LYS A 72 6.63 8.19 7.71
N SER A 73 5.63 7.31 7.71
CA SER A 73 4.73 7.08 8.86
C SER A 73 5.12 5.89 9.74
N TYR A 74 6.08 5.06 9.30
CA TYR A 74 6.51 3.82 9.96
C TYR A 74 6.62 3.92 11.48
N GLU A 75 7.43 4.87 11.98
CA GLU A 75 7.72 4.99 13.42
C GLU A 75 6.48 5.36 14.25
N GLU A 76 5.52 6.08 13.65
CA GLU A 76 4.26 6.44 14.31
C GLU A 76 3.25 5.29 14.24
N GLU A 77 3.17 4.60 13.10
CA GLU A 77 2.31 3.44 12.88
C GLU A 77 2.68 2.29 13.83
N GLN A 78 3.98 2.02 14.01
CA GLN A 78 4.46 1.02 14.95
C GLN A 78 4.10 1.33 16.40
N LYS A 79 4.13 2.61 16.82
CA LYS A 79 3.72 3.02 18.17
C LYS A 79 2.22 2.82 18.41
N ARG A 80 1.39 2.98 17.37
CA ARG A 80 -0.05 2.74 17.45
C ARG A 80 -0.41 1.26 17.37
N GLY A 81 0.54 0.42 16.96
CA GLY A 81 0.30 -0.99 16.68
C GLY A 81 -0.63 -1.14 15.48
N ASP A 82 -0.31 -0.47 14.39
CA ASP A 82 -1.05 -0.54 13.12
C ASP A 82 -0.79 -1.88 12.38
N VAL A 83 -1.44 -2.08 11.23
CA VAL A 83 -1.12 -3.20 10.33
C VAL A 83 0.32 -3.11 9.82
N ALA A 84 0.93 -4.24 9.47
CA ALA A 84 2.27 -4.29 8.86
C ALA A 84 2.33 -3.38 7.61
N SER A 85 3.31 -2.47 7.58
CA SER A 85 3.64 -1.64 6.43
C SER A 85 4.57 -2.39 5.47
N ALA A 86 4.93 -1.77 4.34
CA ALA A 86 5.92 -2.33 3.43
C ALA A 86 7.26 -2.65 4.12
N VAL A 87 7.66 -1.89 5.14
CA VAL A 87 8.91 -2.14 5.87
C VAL A 87 8.85 -3.48 6.61
N GLU A 88 7.80 -3.73 7.40
CA GLU A 88 7.65 -5.01 8.11
C GLU A 88 7.48 -6.17 7.13
N CYS A 89 6.74 -5.96 6.03
CA CYS A 89 6.59 -6.97 5.00
C CYS A 89 7.97 -7.36 4.42
N TYR A 90 8.82 -6.37 4.11
CA TYR A 90 10.16 -6.61 3.58
C TYR A 90 11.08 -7.28 4.60
N MET A 91 11.12 -6.77 5.84
CA MET A 91 11.92 -7.35 6.93
C MET A 91 11.55 -8.81 7.18
N ASN A 92 10.25 -9.11 7.22
CA ASN A 92 9.75 -10.46 7.47
C ASN A 92 10.04 -11.42 6.30
N GLU A 93 9.83 -10.98 5.05
CA GLU A 93 10.03 -11.84 3.88
C GLU A 93 11.50 -12.15 3.62
N TYR A 94 12.38 -11.16 3.76
CA TYR A 94 13.80 -11.31 3.46
C TYR A 94 14.67 -11.55 4.70
N SER A 95 14.09 -11.58 5.91
CA SER A 95 14.80 -11.76 7.18
C SER A 95 15.93 -10.74 7.37
N VAL A 96 15.66 -9.47 7.04
CA VAL A 96 16.63 -8.36 7.10
C VAL A 96 16.32 -7.37 8.23
N THR A 97 17.28 -6.53 8.58
CA THR A 97 17.04 -5.44 9.55
C THR A 97 16.22 -4.31 8.93
N LYS A 98 15.71 -3.40 9.78
CA LYS A 98 15.01 -2.19 9.33
C LYS A 98 15.91 -1.29 8.47
N GLU A 99 17.17 -1.14 8.87
CA GLU A 99 18.15 -0.33 8.15
C GLU A 99 18.41 -0.89 6.75
N GLU A 100 18.49 -2.22 6.63
CA GLU A 100 18.62 -2.89 5.33
C GLU A 100 17.35 -2.73 4.49
N ALA A 101 16.17 -2.83 5.10
CA ALA A 101 14.89 -2.61 4.42
C ALA A 101 14.74 -1.16 3.90
N TYR A 102 15.24 -0.17 4.63
CA TYR A 102 15.18 1.26 4.23
C TYR A 102 16.08 1.60 3.04
N LEU A 103 17.08 0.77 2.75
CA LEU A 103 18.05 0.97 1.68
C LEU A 103 17.66 0.27 0.37
N LYS A 104 16.55 -0.45 0.35
CA LYS A 104 16.07 -1.25 -0.79
C LYS A 104 14.85 -0.62 -1.44
#